data_AF-A0A5C7WAQ6-F1
#
_entry.id   AF-A0A5C7WAQ6-F1
#
_cell.length_a   1.000
_cell.length_b   1.000
_cell.length_c   1.000
_cell.angle_alpha   90.00
_cell.angle_beta   90.00
_cell.angle_gamma   90.00
#
_symmetry.space_group_name_H-M   'P 1'
#
loop_
_entity.id
_entity.type
_entity.pdbx_description
1 polymer ?
#
loop_
_entity_poly.entity_id
_entity_poly.type
_entity_poly.pdbx_seq_one_letter_code
_entity_poly.pdbx_strand_id
1 'polypeptide(L)'
;MEALFNKRFFITGLLAVFSVFFLGYFTQADKVNPVFQMLLVMVAFFLVVPALYCKIVLKEPLHNMGWQGGNVFAGVFLSLLSLSLGLVIMYGLDRYTSFGSAYLLPLSIQTDFLWFLLYEALMAPLMVLFYEVFFRGFIGLLWLRPLGVVSILLQAGLFALMLFVAGDLTANQVPALIFAPFAGLIAYYSRSVWYSWGATWFFFFLIDVYFLISR
;
A
#
# COMPACT_ATOMS: atom_id res chain seq x y z
N MET A 1 9.17 21.46 -15.02
CA MET A 1 10.22 21.87 -14.08
C MET A 1 9.74 22.87 -13.03
N GLU A 2 8.91 23.87 -13.37
CA GLU A 2 8.38 24.85 -12.39
C GLU A 2 7.58 24.23 -11.22
N ALA A 3 6.86 23.13 -11.46
CA ALA A 3 6.08 22.46 -10.40
C ALA A 3 6.94 21.89 -9.26
N LEU A 4 8.22 21.56 -9.51
CA LEU A 4 9.12 20.95 -8.52
C LEU A 4 9.66 21.96 -7.50
N PHE A 5 9.74 23.23 -7.89
CA PHE A 5 10.25 24.31 -7.03
C PHE A 5 9.13 25.09 -6.34
N ASN A 6 7.90 24.58 -6.37
CA ASN A 6 6.77 25.20 -5.70
C ASN A 6 6.78 24.85 -4.20
N LYS A 7 6.52 25.84 -3.34
CA LYS A 7 6.34 25.67 -1.88
C LYS A 7 5.41 24.50 -1.54
N ARG A 8 4.35 24.30 -2.34
CA ARG A 8 3.43 23.16 -2.22
C ARG A 8 4.18 21.82 -2.24
N PHE A 9 5.03 21.61 -3.24
CA PHE A 9 5.73 20.34 -3.44
C PHE A 9 6.60 19.99 -2.22
N PHE A 10 7.31 20.98 -1.68
CA PHE A 10 8.14 20.80 -0.49
C PHE A 10 7.33 20.55 0.78
N ILE A 11 6.24 21.29 1.01
CA ILE A 11 5.41 21.12 2.22
C ILE A 11 4.70 19.76 2.20
N THR A 12 4.16 19.34 1.05
CA THR A 12 3.53 18.02 0.92
C THR A 12 4.57 16.91 1.11
N GLY A 13 5.77 17.08 0.55
CA GLY A 13 6.86 16.13 0.76
C GLY A 13 7.32 16.04 2.20
N LEU A 14 7.44 17.16 2.90
CA LEU A 14 7.76 17.19 4.32
C LEU A 14 6.72 16.41 5.15
N LEU A 15 5.43 16.60 4.85
CA LEU A 15 4.36 15.87 5.54
C LEU A 15 4.39 14.37 5.23
N ALA A 16 4.64 13.98 3.97
CA ALA A 16 4.77 12.58 3.57
C ALA A 16 5.94 11.91 4.28
N VAL A 17 7.12 12.54 4.26
CA VAL A 17 8.33 12.05 4.95
C VAL A 17 8.08 11.98 6.45
N PHE A 18 7.52 13.02 7.07
CA PHE A 18 7.18 13.01 8.49
C PHE A 18 6.25 11.85 8.84
N SER A 19 5.20 11.60 8.06
CA SER A 19 4.25 10.52 8.32
C SER A 19 4.90 9.13 8.19
N VAL A 20 5.82 8.95 7.23
CA VAL A 20 6.61 7.71 7.06
C VAL A 20 7.55 7.48 8.25
N PHE A 21 8.32 8.49 8.64
CA PHE A 21 9.28 8.35 9.74
C PHE A 21 8.60 8.26 11.11
N PHE A 22 7.44 8.90 11.29
CA PHE A 22 6.70 8.85 12.54
C PHE A 22 6.37 7.40 12.91
N LEU A 23 5.99 6.55 11.94
CA LEU A 23 5.74 5.13 12.20
C LEU A 23 6.95 4.38 12.76
N GLY A 24 8.15 4.68 12.28
CA GLY A 24 9.38 4.01 12.75
C GLY A 24 9.82 4.44 14.14
N TYR A 25 9.50 5.67 14.56
CA TYR A 25 9.90 6.22 15.86
C TYR A 25 8.79 6.21 16.92
N PHE A 26 7.58 5.83 16.54
CA PHE A 26 6.45 5.86 17.46
C PHE A 26 6.60 4.76 18.53
N THR A 27 6.82 5.18 19.77
CA THR A 27 6.92 4.27 20.91
C THR A 27 5.54 3.81 21.37
N GLN A 28 5.40 2.50 21.61
CA GLN A 28 4.17 1.94 22.14
C GLN A 28 3.94 2.46 23.58
N ALA A 29 2.70 2.76 23.91
CA ALA A 29 2.34 3.18 25.25
C ALA A 29 2.05 1.93 26.09
N ASP A 30 2.72 1.78 27.23
CA ASP A 30 2.65 0.58 28.08
C ASP A 30 1.22 0.19 28.53
N LYS A 31 0.28 1.14 28.47
CA LYS A 31 -1.11 0.98 28.95
C LYS A 31 -2.14 0.74 27.85
N VAL A 32 -1.74 0.71 26.58
CA VAL A 32 -2.67 0.55 25.44
C VAL A 32 -2.38 -0.76 24.73
N ASN A 33 -3.44 -1.45 24.29
CA ASN A 33 -3.27 -2.64 23.46
C ASN A 33 -2.46 -2.30 22.19
N PRO A 34 -1.34 -2.99 21.91
CA PRO A 34 -0.45 -2.67 20.80
C PRO A 34 -1.12 -2.68 19.42
N VAL A 35 -2.04 -3.63 19.18
CA VAL A 35 -2.76 -3.76 17.90
C VAL A 35 -3.69 -2.57 17.70
N PHE A 36 -4.45 -2.21 18.74
CA PHE A 36 -5.34 -1.06 18.69
C PHE A 36 -4.57 0.25 18.51
N GLN A 37 -3.42 0.39 19.20
CA GLN A 37 -2.55 1.55 19.05
C GLN A 37 -2.01 1.66 17.62
N MET A 38 -1.54 0.56 17.02
CA MET A 38 -1.08 0.53 15.64
C MET A 38 -2.19 0.90 14.65
N LEU A 39 -3.40 0.38 14.85
CA LEU A 39 -4.56 0.73 14.03
C LEU A 39 -4.87 2.23 14.09
N LEU A 40 -4.85 2.84 15.28
CA LEU A 40 -5.07 4.27 15.44
C LEU A 40 -4.00 5.09 14.72
N VAL A 41 -2.73 4.68 14.80
CA VAL A 41 -1.64 5.37 14.11
C VAL A 41 -1.80 5.26 12.59
N MET A 42 -2.15 4.09 12.07
CA MET A 42 -2.43 3.91 10.64
C MET A 42 -3.61 4.77 10.19
N VAL A 43 -4.73 4.76 10.91
CA VAL A 43 -5.89 5.62 10.60
C VAL A 43 -5.49 7.10 10.62
N ALA A 44 -4.76 7.52 11.65
CA ALA A 44 -4.34 8.92 11.80
C ALA A 44 -3.42 9.35 10.65
N PHE A 45 -2.32 8.66 10.43
CA PHE A 45 -1.26 9.13 9.54
C PHE A 45 -1.45 8.72 8.09
N PHE A 46 -2.12 7.60 7.81
CA PHE A 46 -2.23 7.06 6.46
C PHE A 46 -3.59 7.35 5.81
N LEU A 47 -4.56 7.79 6.61
CA LEU A 47 -5.90 8.15 6.12
C LEU A 47 -6.29 9.59 6.50
N VAL A 48 -6.39 9.89 7.80
CA VAL A 48 -6.98 11.14 8.29
C VAL A 48 -6.11 12.35 7.97
N VAL A 49 -4.84 12.34 8.37
CA VAL A 49 -3.90 13.45 8.14
C VAL A 49 -3.77 13.77 6.64
N PRO A 50 -3.55 12.80 5.73
CA PRO A 50 -3.53 13.05 4.28
C PRO A 50 -4.83 13.67 3.75
N ALA A 51 -5.99 13.13 4.16
CA ALA A 51 -7.29 13.61 3.71
C ALA A 51 -7.59 15.03 4.21
N LEU A 52 -7.30 15.31 5.49
CA LEU A 52 -7.45 16.64 6.08
C LEU A 52 -6.46 17.63 5.47
N TYR A 53 -5.22 17.24 5.22
CA TYR A 53 -4.25 18.09 4.54
C TYR A 53 -4.73 18.47 3.13
N CYS A 54 -5.23 17.50 2.35
CA CYS A 54 -5.80 17.77 1.02
C CYS A 54 -6.99 18.74 1.11
N LYS A 55 -7.96 18.47 1.99
CA LYS A 55 -9.21 19.22 2.05
C LYS A 55 -9.08 20.59 2.74
N ILE A 56 -8.30 20.70 3.81
CA ILE A 56 -8.23 21.89 4.66
C ILE A 56 -7.03 22.76 4.28
N VAL A 57 -5.85 22.16 4.12
CA VAL A 57 -4.61 22.91 3.87
C VAL A 57 -4.47 23.26 2.39
N LEU A 58 -4.61 22.26 1.49
CA LEU A 58 -4.54 22.50 0.05
C LEU A 58 -5.85 23.04 -0.53
N LYS A 59 -6.98 22.89 0.19
CA LYS A 59 -8.33 23.23 -0.29
C LYS A 59 -8.67 22.53 -1.61
N GLU A 60 -8.14 21.33 -1.79
CA GLU A 60 -8.37 20.50 -2.97
C GLU A 60 -9.40 19.41 -2.68
N PRO A 61 -10.15 18.97 -3.69
CA PRO A 61 -11.07 17.85 -3.55
C PRO A 61 -10.32 16.52 -3.45
N LEU A 62 -10.87 15.57 -2.67
CA LEU A 62 -10.26 14.24 -2.46
C LEU A 62 -10.10 13.41 -3.73
N HIS A 63 -10.80 13.76 -4.81
CA HIS A 63 -10.59 13.12 -6.11
C HIS A 63 -9.16 13.31 -6.65
N ASN A 64 -8.43 14.34 -6.20
CA ASN A 64 -7.01 14.52 -6.54
C ASN A 64 -6.12 13.46 -5.90
N MET A 65 -6.55 12.88 -4.78
CA MET A 65 -5.96 11.70 -4.15
C MET A 65 -6.54 10.38 -4.69
N GLY A 66 -7.34 10.42 -5.76
CA GLY A 66 -7.90 9.21 -6.38
C GLY A 66 -9.18 8.67 -5.74
N TRP A 67 -9.85 9.43 -4.87
CA TRP A 67 -11.17 9.08 -4.30
C TRP A 67 -12.30 9.25 -5.31
N GLN A 68 -12.21 8.53 -6.44
CA GLN A 68 -13.14 8.59 -7.56
C GLN A 68 -13.07 7.30 -8.36
N GLY A 69 -14.07 7.03 -9.21
CA GLY A 69 -14.09 5.84 -10.08
C GLY A 69 -13.09 5.89 -11.24
N GLY A 70 -12.57 7.07 -11.61
CA GLY A 70 -11.50 7.22 -12.60
C GLY A 70 -11.80 6.62 -13.98
N ASN A 71 -10.74 6.20 -14.70
CA ASN A 71 -10.86 5.48 -15.97
C ASN A 71 -11.01 3.98 -15.70
N VAL A 72 -12.23 3.47 -15.89
CA VAL A 72 -12.60 2.07 -15.64
C VAL A 72 -11.80 1.11 -16.52
N PHE A 73 -11.64 1.41 -17.81
CA PHE A 73 -10.93 0.53 -18.73
C PHE A 73 -9.47 0.37 -18.33
N ALA A 74 -8.77 1.49 -18.10
CA ALA A 74 -7.39 1.46 -17.62
C ALA A 74 -7.27 0.78 -16.26
N GLY A 75 -8.21 1.06 -15.34
CA GLY A 75 -8.25 0.45 -14.02
C GLY A 75 -8.36 -1.07 -14.07
N VAL A 76 -9.38 -1.60 -14.74
CA VAL A 76 -9.64 -3.05 -14.83
C VAL A 76 -8.55 -3.76 -15.63
N PHE A 77 -8.19 -3.23 -16.81
CA PHE A 77 -7.18 -3.87 -17.66
C PHE A 77 -5.81 -3.93 -16.97
N LEU A 78 -5.34 -2.82 -16.39
CA LEU A 78 -4.07 -2.81 -15.68
C LEU A 78 -4.11 -3.65 -14.42
N SER A 79 -5.25 -3.70 -13.71
CA SER A 79 -5.40 -4.59 -12.54
C SER A 79 -5.20 -6.05 -12.93
N LEU A 80 -5.87 -6.52 -13.99
CA LEU A 80 -5.74 -7.91 -14.47
C LEU A 80 -4.33 -8.21 -14.96
N LEU A 81 -3.71 -7.29 -15.70
CA LEU A 81 -2.34 -7.44 -16.19
C LEU A 81 -1.34 -7.49 -15.01
N SER A 82 -1.45 -6.57 -14.07
CA SER A 82 -0.61 -6.50 -12.87
C SER A 82 -0.77 -7.72 -11.96
N LEU A 83 -2.01 -8.19 -11.76
CA LEU A 83 -2.27 -9.44 -11.04
C LEU A 83 -1.55 -10.61 -11.70
N SER A 84 -1.73 -10.77 -13.01
CA SER A 84 -1.12 -11.87 -13.77
C SER A 84 0.42 -11.83 -13.68
N LEU A 85 1.03 -10.66 -13.89
CA LEU A 85 2.48 -10.50 -13.78
C LEU A 85 2.99 -10.70 -12.35
N GLY A 86 2.29 -10.18 -11.35
CA GLY A 86 2.62 -10.37 -9.94
C GLY A 86 2.62 -11.84 -9.55
N LEU A 87 1.60 -12.60 -9.97
CA LEU A 87 1.50 -14.04 -9.72
C LEU A 87 2.65 -14.81 -10.40
N VAL A 88 3.00 -14.46 -11.64
CA VAL A 88 4.14 -15.07 -12.34
C VAL A 88 5.46 -14.81 -11.60
N ILE A 89 5.68 -13.58 -11.11
CA ILE A 89 6.87 -13.24 -10.32
C ILE A 89 6.90 -14.05 -9.03
N MET A 90 5.79 -14.13 -8.30
CA MET A 90 5.71 -14.88 -7.04
C MET A 90 5.93 -16.38 -7.24
N TYR A 91 5.33 -16.95 -8.28
CA TYR A 91 5.56 -18.34 -8.66
C TYR A 91 7.03 -18.60 -9.00
N GLY A 92 7.67 -17.69 -9.75
CA GLY A 92 9.11 -17.76 -10.02
C GLY A 92 9.96 -17.70 -8.75
N LEU A 93 9.63 -16.79 -7.82
CA LEU A 93 10.33 -16.70 -6.54
C LEU A 93 10.21 -17.98 -5.73
N ASP A 94 9.01 -18.54 -5.63
CA ASP A 94 8.77 -19.80 -4.92
C ASP A 94 9.51 -20.98 -5.56
N ARG A 95 9.51 -21.07 -6.90
CA ARG A 95 10.12 -22.20 -7.61
C ARG A 95 11.65 -22.17 -7.62
N TYR A 96 12.26 -21.00 -7.69
CA TYR A 96 13.70 -20.83 -7.90
C TYR A 96 14.47 -20.35 -6.67
N THR A 97 13.79 -20.06 -5.55
CA THR A 97 14.43 -19.63 -4.31
C THR A 97 13.85 -20.37 -3.10
N SER A 98 14.39 -20.14 -1.90
CA SER A 98 13.84 -20.68 -0.64
C SER A 98 12.68 -19.85 -0.08
N PHE A 99 12.08 -18.95 -0.87
CA PHE A 99 11.06 -18.01 -0.43
C PHE A 99 9.88 -18.68 0.28
N GLY A 100 9.35 -19.79 -0.28
CA GLY A 100 8.22 -20.50 0.32
C GLY A 100 8.49 -21.04 1.73
N SER A 101 9.75 -21.24 2.12
CA SER A 101 10.13 -21.62 3.49
C SER A 101 10.23 -20.43 4.46
N ALA A 102 10.50 -19.23 3.95
CA ALA A 102 10.64 -18.00 4.73
C ALA A 102 9.30 -17.25 4.91
N TYR A 103 8.36 -17.43 3.99
CA TYR A 103 7.03 -16.81 4.03
C TYR A 103 6.14 -17.48 5.06
N LEU A 104 5.85 -16.86 6.21
CA LEU A 104 5.12 -17.52 7.31
C LEU A 104 3.70 -16.98 7.43
N LEU A 105 2.71 -17.83 7.13
CA LEU A 105 1.31 -17.60 7.47
C LEU A 105 1.11 -17.77 9.00
N PRO A 106 0.39 -16.87 9.70
CA PRO A 106 0.05 -17.04 11.11
C PRO A 106 -0.61 -18.39 11.43
N LEU A 107 -0.20 -19.05 12.51
CA LEU A 107 -0.71 -20.39 12.90
C LEU A 107 -2.23 -20.44 13.04
N SER A 108 -2.85 -19.38 13.58
CA SER A 108 -4.31 -19.27 13.75
C SER A 108 -5.08 -19.26 12.43
N ILE A 109 -4.40 -18.89 11.33
CA ILE A 109 -4.96 -18.88 9.97
C ILE A 109 -4.85 -20.26 9.33
N GLN A 110 -3.82 -21.04 9.70
CA GLN A 110 -3.61 -22.38 9.19
C GLN A 110 -4.56 -23.43 9.81
N THR A 111 -5.06 -23.19 11.02
CA THR A 111 -5.84 -24.18 11.77
C THR A 111 -7.36 -24.04 11.62
N ASP A 112 -7.87 -22.86 11.25
CA ASP A 112 -9.32 -22.62 11.09
C ASP A 112 -9.60 -21.74 9.86
N PHE A 113 -10.26 -22.36 8.87
CA PHE A 113 -10.62 -21.70 7.62
C PHE A 113 -11.55 -20.49 7.81
N LEU A 114 -12.40 -20.49 8.84
CA LEU A 114 -13.26 -19.35 9.13
C LEU A 114 -12.43 -18.14 9.59
N TRP A 115 -11.43 -18.36 10.43
CA TRP A 115 -10.52 -17.29 10.87
C TRP A 115 -9.66 -16.75 9.74
N PHE A 116 -9.20 -17.62 8.83
CA PHE A 116 -8.56 -17.19 7.58
C PHE A 116 -9.47 -16.26 6.78
N LEU A 117 -10.71 -16.70 6.51
CA LEU A 117 -11.66 -15.93 5.70
C LEU A 117 -12.00 -14.58 6.35
N LEU A 118 -12.20 -14.54 7.68
CA LEU A 118 -12.47 -13.30 8.41
C LEU A 118 -11.27 -12.35 8.37
N TYR A 119 -10.05 -12.87 8.52
CA TYR A 119 -8.83 -12.07 8.42
C TYR A 119 -8.69 -11.45 7.02
N GLU A 120 -8.83 -12.27 5.97
CA GLU A 120 -8.70 -11.85 4.58
C GLU A 120 -9.84 -10.95 4.09
N ALA A 121 -11.03 -11.08 4.66
CA ALA A 121 -12.19 -10.27 4.27
C ALA A 121 -12.27 -8.93 5.01
N LEU A 122 -11.68 -8.81 6.20
CA LEU A 122 -11.82 -7.64 7.06
C LEU A 122 -10.51 -6.91 7.32
N MET A 123 -9.49 -7.62 7.82
CA MET A 123 -8.24 -7.01 8.26
C MET A 123 -7.30 -6.72 7.09
N ALA A 124 -7.07 -7.69 6.22
CA ALA A 124 -6.22 -7.52 5.04
C ALA A 124 -6.67 -6.34 4.15
N PRO A 125 -7.94 -6.23 3.70
CA PRO A 125 -8.36 -5.14 2.84
C PRO A 125 -8.31 -3.78 3.54
N LEU A 126 -8.55 -3.73 4.86
CA LEU A 126 -8.42 -2.48 5.61
C LEU A 126 -6.97 -2.00 5.68
N MET A 127 -6.01 -2.90 5.93
CA MET A 127 -4.60 -2.55 5.93
C MET A 127 -4.12 -2.11 4.55
N VAL A 128 -4.51 -2.84 3.51
CA VAL A 128 -4.25 -2.46 2.11
C VAL A 128 -4.84 -1.10 1.81
N LEU A 129 -6.04 -0.78 2.30
CA LEU A 129 -6.67 0.52 2.08
C LEU A 129 -5.82 1.67 2.63
N PHE A 130 -5.27 1.53 3.84
CA PHE A 130 -4.39 2.57 4.40
C PHE A 130 -3.14 2.79 3.54
N TYR A 131 -2.49 1.72 3.11
CA TYR A 131 -1.33 1.84 2.22
C TYR A 131 -1.69 2.43 0.85
N GLU A 132 -2.84 2.11 0.29
CA GLU A 132 -3.26 2.61 -1.01
C GLU A 132 -3.65 4.08 -0.97
N VAL A 133 -4.41 4.49 0.05
CA VAL A 133 -4.77 5.90 0.25
C VAL A 133 -3.52 6.74 0.46
N PHE A 134 -2.57 6.27 1.27
CA PHE A 134 -1.35 7.01 1.56
C PHE A 134 -0.36 6.98 0.38
N PHE A 135 0.10 5.82 -0.05
CA PHE A 135 1.17 5.74 -1.06
C PHE A 135 0.68 6.05 -2.47
N ARG A 136 -0.52 5.59 -2.87
CA ARG A 136 -1.02 5.82 -4.25
C ARG A 136 -1.78 7.12 -4.30
N GLY A 137 -2.68 7.35 -3.35
CA GLY A 137 -3.46 8.58 -3.28
C GLY A 137 -2.64 9.81 -2.94
N PHE A 138 -2.09 9.85 -1.72
CA PHE A 138 -1.38 11.02 -1.21
C PHE A 138 0.00 11.22 -1.86
N ILE A 139 0.86 10.21 -1.81
CA ILE A 139 2.22 10.32 -2.35
C ILE A 139 2.20 10.29 -3.88
N GLY A 140 1.59 9.28 -4.49
CA GLY A 140 1.61 9.10 -5.94
C GLY A 140 0.81 10.17 -6.69
N LEU A 141 -0.50 10.24 -6.46
CA LEU A 141 -1.43 11.04 -7.26
C LEU A 141 -1.44 12.53 -6.88
N LEU A 142 -1.33 12.86 -5.60
CA LEU A 142 -1.38 14.24 -5.12
C LEU A 142 0.00 14.93 -5.10
N TRP A 143 1.05 14.25 -4.63
CA TRP A 143 2.38 14.85 -4.46
C TRP A 143 3.31 14.66 -5.68
N LEU A 144 3.62 13.41 -6.03
CA LEU A 144 4.66 13.07 -6.99
C LEU A 144 4.21 13.08 -8.45
N ARG A 145 2.90 13.16 -8.70
CA ARG A 145 2.33 13.11 -10.05
C ARG A 145 2.98 14.06 -11.09
N PRO A 146 3.41 15.29 -10.76
CA PRO A 146 4.11 16.16 -11.71
C PRO A 146 5.41 15.56 -12.27
N LEU A 147 5.97 14.51 -11.64
CA LEU A 147 7.13 13.75 -12.10
C LEU A 147 6.77 12.69 -13.17
N GLY A 148 5.50 12.59 -13.55
CA GLY A 148 5.04 11.65 -14.56
C GLY A 148 5.18 10.19 -14.12
N VAL A 149 5.57 9.31 -15.04
CA VAL A 149 5.70 7.86 -14.81
C VAL A 149 6.73 7.54 -13.72
N VAL A 150 7.74 8.39 -13.52
CA VAL A 150 8.77 8.21 -12.46
C VAL A 150 8.14 8.22 -11.06
N SER A 151 6.98 8.87 -10.88
CA SER A 151 6.24 8.86 -9.61
C SER A 151 5.90 7.46 -9.12
N ILE A 152 5.69 6.50 -10.03
CA ILE A 152 5.35 5.10 -9.73
C ILE A 152 6.51 4.43 -8.99
N LEU A 153 7.74 4.65 -9.46
CA LEU A 153 8.95 4.09 -8.85
C LEU A 153 9.30 4.80 -7.55
N LEU A 154 9.16 6.13 -7.51
CA LEU A 154 9.45 6.91 -6.30
C LEU A 154 8.48 6.57 -5.15
N GLN A 155 7.19 6.43 -5.41
CA GLN A 155 6.24 6.03 -4.36
C GLN A 155 6.49 4.60 -3.87
N ALA A 156 6.84 3.67 -4.77
CA ALA A 156 7.21 2.31 -4.39
C ALA A 156 8.51 2.29 -3.57
N GLY A 157 9.50 3.12 -3.93
CA GLY A 157 10.72 3.30 -3.17
C GLY A 157 10.47 3.88 -1.78
N LEU A 158 9.55 4.84 -1.65
CA LEU A 158 9.13 5.38 -0.34
C LEU A 158 8.40 4.33 0.51
N PHE A 159 7.60 3.46 -0.10
CA PHE A 159 6.98 2.33 0.59
C PHE A 159 8.03 1.34 1.11
N ALA A 160 9.00 0.97 0.27
CA ALA A 160 10.12 0.11 0.69
C ALA A 160 10.97 0.76 1.78
N LEU A 161 11.24 2.08 1.69
CA LEU A 161 11.95 2.84 2.70
C LEU A 161 11.19 2.87 4.03
N MET A 162 9.86 3.02 3.99
CA MET A 162 9.03 2.94 5.19
C MET A 162 9.16 1.58 5.87
N LEU A 163 9.07 0.48 5.13
CA LEU A 163 9.25 -0.87 5.68
C LEU A 163 10.66 -1.06 6.27
N PHE A 164 11.69 -0.53 5.60
CA PHE A 164 13.07 -0.56 6.09
C PHE A 164 13.20 0.18 7.43
N VAL A 165 12.70 1.41 7.52
CA VAL A 165 12.78 2.24 8.73
C VAL A 165 11.94 1.67 9.87
N ALA A 166 10.81 1.04 9.55
CA ALA A 166 9.97 0.34 10.54
C ALA A 166 10.58 -0.98 11.04
N GLY A 167 11.70 -1.45 10.44
CA GLY A 167 12.29 -2.74 10.77
C GLY A 167 11.44 -3.94 10.32
N ASP A 168 10.52 -3.74 9.37
CA ASP A 168 9.53 -4.73 8.93
C ASP A 168 9.85 -5.30 7.54
N LEU A 169 11.11 -5.25 7.10
CA LEU A 169 11.54 -5.93 5.87
C LEU A 169 11.67 -7.44 6.10
N THR A 170 10.53 -8.12 6.17
CA THR A 170 10.42 -9.57 6.32
C THR A 170 9.98 -10.23 5.01
N ALA A 171 10.12 -11.55 4.92
CA ALA A 171 9.62 -12.31 3.76
C ALA A 171 8.11 -12.12 3.54
N ASN A 172 7.35 -11.86 4.62
CA ASN A 172 5.91 -11.61 4.56
C ASN A 172 5.56 -10.31 3.82
N GLN A 173 6.48 -9.34 3.75
CA GLN A 173 6.27 -8.09 3.01
C GLN A 173 6.71 -8.14 1.54
N VAL A 174 7.32 -9.25 1.09
CA VAL A 174 7.78 -9.40 -0.30
C VAL A 174 6.63 -9.28 -1.32
N PRO A 175 5.45 -9.90 -1.11
CA PRO A 175 4.30 -9.68 -2.00
C PRO A 175 3.93 -8.20 -2.12
N ALA A 176 3.91 -7.46 -0.99
CA ALA A 176 3.62 -6.04 -0.96
C ALA A 176 4.66 -5.20 -1.72
N LEU A 177 5.95 -5.52 -1.56
CA LEU A 177 7.05 -4.85 -2.26
C LEU A 177 6.99 -5.07 -3.77
N ILE A 178 6.72 -6.30 -4.22
CA ILE A 178 6.58 -6.64 -5.64
C ILE A 178 5.36 -5.95 -6.24
N PHE A 179 4.24 -5.99 -5.52
CA PHE A 179 3.00 -5.39 -6.01
C PHE A 179 3.02 -3.87 -5.95
N ALA A 180 3.92 -3.28 -5.17
CA ALA A 180 3.94 -1.84 -4.95
C ALA A 180 4.05 -0.98 -6.23
N PRO A 181 4.99 -1.23 -7.16
CA PRO A 181 5.03 -0.52 -8.43
C PRO A 181 3.80 -0.80 -9.31
N PHE A 182 3.24 -2.00 -9.28
CA PHE A 182 2.04 -2.34 -10.04
C PHE A 182 0.79 -1.59 -9.54
N ALA A 183 0.58 -1.53 -8.23
CA ALA A 183 -0.47 -0.71 -7.63
C ALA A 183 -0.29 0.78 -7.98
N GLY A 184 0.94 1.28 -8.00
CA GLY A 184 1.27 2.63 -8.47
C GLY A 184 0.90 2.85 -9.94
N LEU A 185 1.19 1.88 -10.82
CA LEU A 185 0.85 1.90 -12.24
C LEU A 185 -0.67 1.97 -12.43
N ILE A 186 -1.42 1.11 -11.74
CA ILE A 186 -2.89 1.08 -11.78
C ILE A 186 -3.45 2.43 -11.36
N ALA A 187 -3.03 2.95 -10.19
CA ALA A 187 -3.53 4.22 -9.68
C ALA A 187 -3.17 5.40 -10.60
N TYR A 188 -1.96 5.42 -11.15
CA TYR A 188 -1.47 6.51 -12.02
C TYR A 188 -2.32 6.66 -13.28
N TYR A 189 -2.59 5.56 -13.99
CA TYR A 189 -3.35 5.58 -15.24
C TYR A 189 -4.87 5.59 -15.03
N SER A 190 -5.37 4.86 -14.03
CA SER A 190 -6.81 4.85 -13.74
C SER A 190 -7.28 6.10 -13.01
N ARG A 191 -6.38 6.83 -12.33
CA ARG A 191 -6.69 7.99 -11.50
C ARG A 191 -7.61 7.65 -10.31
N SER A 192 -7.57 6.41 -9.85
CA SER A 192 -8.40 5.88 -8.77
C SER A 192 -7.59 4.97 -7.86
N VAL A 193 -7.74 5.17 -6.54
CA VAL A 193 -7.15 4.26 -5.54
C VAL A 193 -7.98 2.98 -5.36
N TRP A 194 -9.23 2.96 -5.83
CA TRP A 194 -10.11 1.80 -5.64
C TRP A 194 -9.67 0.60 -6.48
N TYR A 195 -9.18 0.83 -7.70
CA TYR A 195 -8.65 -0.26 -8.53
C TYR A 195 -7.34 -0.79 -7.98
N SER A 196 -6.42 0.08 -7.55
CA SER A 196 -5.15 -0.37 -6.97
C SER A 196 -5.40 -1.12 -5.65
N TRP A 197 -6.30 -0.62 -4.80
CA TRP A 197 -6.76 -1.32 -3.60
C TRP A 197 -7.36 -2.69 -3.88
N GLY A 198 -8.33 -2.79 -4.78
CA GLY A 198 -8.95 -4.07 -5.13
C GLY A 198 -7.94 -5.06 -5.71
N ALA A 199 -7.05 -4.59 -6.58
CA ALA A 199 -6.02 -5.44 -7.17
C ALA A 199 -4.97 -5.90 -6.14
N THR A 200 -4.47 -5.01 -5.28
CA THR A 200 -3.49 -5.34 -4.23
C THR A 200 -4.09 -6.32 -3.23
N TRP A 201 -5.32 -6.09 -2.77
CA TRP A 201 -6.01 -7.00 -1.86
C TRP A 201 -6.23 -8.37 -2.50
N PHE A 202 -6.76 -8.41 -3.72
CA PHE A 202 -7.00 -9.67 -4.41
C PHE A 202 -5.68 -10.42 -4.71
N PHE A 203 -4.60 -9.68 -4.98
CA PHE A 203 -3.27 -10.26 -5.12
C PHE A 203 -2.82 -10.94 -3.83
N PHE A 204 -2.92 -10.28 -2.67
CA PHE A 204 -2.55 -10.87 -1.38
C PHE A 204 -3.39 -12.11 -1.09
N PHE A 205 -4.71 -12.00 -1.24
CA PHE A 205 -5.62 -13.13 -1.09
C PHE A 205 -5.19 -14.35 -1.93
N LEU A 206 -4.85 -14.16 -3.20
CA LEU A 206 -4.41 -15.26 -4.06
C LEU A 206 -3.05 -15.86 -3.63
N ILE A 207 -2.12 -15.03 -3.15
CA ILE A 207 -0.83 -15.48 -2.64
C ILE A 207 -1.01 -16.27 -1.35
N ASP A 208 -1.84 -15.78 -0.43
CA ASP A 208 -2.14 -16.46 0.83
C ASP A 208 -2.82 -17.81 0.57
N VAL A 209 -3.80 -17.86 -0.34
CA VAL A 209 -4.44 -19.12 -0.79
C VAL A 209 -3.42 -20.07 -1.42
N TYR A 210 -2.52 -19.57 -2.29
CA TYR A 210 -1.49 -20.39 -2.92
C TYR A 210 -0.57 -21.05 -1.88
N PHE A 211 -0.06 -20.27 -0.92
CA PHE A 211 0.82 -20.79 0.13
C PHE A 211 0.10 -21.64 1.18
N LEU A 212 -1.20 -21.43 1.37
CA LEU A 212 -2.02 -22.28 2.23
C LEU A 212 -2.22 -23.68 1.62
N ILE A 213 -2.37 -23.77 0.29
CA ILE A 213 -2.62 -25.04 -0.42
C ILE A 213 -1.31 -25.77 -0.77
N SER A 214 -0.22 -25.05 -1.01
CA SER A 214 1.06 -25.63 -1.43
C SER A 214 1.90 -26.21 -0.29
N ARG A 215 1.46 -26.05 0.96
CA ARG A 215 2.08 -26.58 2.19
C ARG A 215 1.34 -27.80 2.69
#